data_AF-A0A401S7M1-F1
#
_entry.id   AF-A0A401S7M1-F1
#
_cell.length_a   1.000
_cell.length_b   1.000
_cell.length_c   1.000
_cell.angle_alpha   90.00
_cell.angle_beta   90.00
_cell.angle_gamma   90.00
#
_symmetry.space_group_name_H-M   'P 1'
#
loop_
_entity.id
_entity.type
_entity.pdbx_description
1 polymer ?
#
loop_
_entity_poly.entity_id
_entity_poly.type
_entity_poly.pdbx_seq_one_letter_code
_entity_poly.pdbx_strand_id
1 'polypeptide(L)'
;MRLTINRQMDPNTMFAHWRVNAPYKPITRKGLSQIMGGGKGAIDHYVTSVKYGRIIVEFGGRCAFEEVEPFLSEVAKKLPFSAKAVSKKTLEEMLKEDEQKARNNQNPWTFERIATMNMMGIRKVLSPFDLKYHGKFFGKSRVPNRV
;
A
#
# COMPACT_ATOMS: atom_id res chain seq x y z
N MET A 1 -10.18 2.58 -13.13
CA MET A 1 -8.84 2.07 -13.49
C MET A 1 -8.83 1.48 -14.89
N ARG A 2 -9.47 0.33 -15.16
CA ARG A 2 -9.46 -0.32 -16.49
C ARG A 2 -9.78 0.62 -17.65
N LEU A 3 -10.90 1.37 -17.56
CA LEU A 3 -11.32 2.29 -18.62
C LEU A 3 -10.32 3.40 -18.88
N THR A 4 -9.75 3.99 -17.82
CA THR A 4 -8.75 5.07 -17.91
C THR A 4 -7.49 4.55 -18.61
N ILE A 5 -6.98 3.41 -18.16
CA ILE A 5 -5.79 2.76 -18.73
C ILE A 5 -6.01 2.46 -20.22
N ASN A 6 -7.09 1.78 -20.57
CA ASN A 6 -7.35 1.38 -21.96
C ASN A 6 -7.57 2.58 -22.90
N ARG A 7 -7.97 3.75 -22.38
CA ARG A 7 -8.17 4.96 -23.20
C ARG A 7 -6.86 5.71 -23.47
N GLN A 8 -5.91 5.66 -22.55
CA GLN A 8 -4.65 6.41 -22.63
C GLN A 8 -3.49 5.58 -23.20
N MET A 9 -3.60 4.26 -23.13
CA MET A 9 -2.56 3.33 -23.55
C MET A 9 -2.63 3.03 -25.06
N ASP A 10 -1.46 2.98 -25.71
CA ASP A 10 -1.34 2.50 -27.10
C ASP A 10 -1.21 0.96 -27.13
N PRO A 11 -2.16 0.22 -27.75
CA PRO A 11 -2.15 -1.24 -27.78
C PRO A 11 -0.98 -1.87 -28.55
N ASN A 12 -0.34 -1.14 -29.46
CA ASN A 12 0.74 -1.70 -30.29
C ASN A 12 2.10 -1.69 -29.58
N THR A 13 2.32 -0.68 -28.73
CA THR A 13 3.62 -0.42 -28.10
C THR A 13 3.65 -0.82 -26.63
N MET A 14 2.50 -0.78 -25.95
CA MET A 14 2.37 -1.01 -24.51
C MET A 14 1.53 -2.27 -24.21
N PHE A 15 1.76 -2.87 -23.05
CA PHE A 15 0.87 -3.86 -22.44
C PHE A 15 0.69 -3.59 -20.94
N ALA A 16 -0.46 -4.02 -20.38
CA ALA A 16 -0.77 -3.88 -18.98
C ALA A 16 -1.24 -5.21 -18.37
N HIS A 17 -0.72 -5.56 -17.19
CA HIS A 17 -1.10 -6.75 -16.43
C HIS A 17 -1.64 -6.38 -15.06
N TRP A 18 -2.79 -6.97 -14.71
CA TRP A 18 -3.35 -6.87 -13.37
C TRP A 18 -2.59 -7.79 -12.42
N ARG A 19 -2.04 -7.23 -11.34
CA ARG A 19 -1.39 -8.00 -10.27
C ARG A 19 -2.31 -8.24 -9.08
N VAL A 20 -3.52 -7.72 -9.11
CA VAL A 20 -4.51 -7.93 -8.06
C VAL A 20 -5.58 -8.88 -8.57
N ASN A 21 -5.91 -9.87 -7.73
CA ASN A 21 -6.95 -10.85 -8.04
C ASN A 21 -8.32 -10.20 -8.12
N ALA A 22 -9.24 -10.87 -8.81
CA ALA A 22 -10.65 -10.54 -8.77
C ALA A 22 -11.16 -10.51 -7.31
N PRO A 23 -12.18 -9.67 -7.01
CA PRO A 23 -12.76 -9.59 -5.67
C PRO A 23 -13.23 -10.96 -5.16
N TYR A 24 -12.71 -11.38 -4.01
CA TYR A 24 -12.99 -12.70 -3.44
C TYR A 24 -13.45 -12.65 -1.98
N LYS A 25 -13.16 -11.56 -1.26
CA LYS A 25 -13.51 -11.45 0.16
C LYS A 25 -14.94 -10.94 0.31
N PRO A 26 -15.90 -11.71 0.85
CA PRO A 26 -17.27 -11.26 1.01
C PRO A 26 -17.38 -10.21 2.13
N ILE A 27 -18.11 -9.14 1.87
CA ILE A 27 -18.51 -8.13 2.84
C ILE A 27 -20.01 -8.30 3.07
N THR A 28 -20.40 -8.55 4.33
CA THR A 28 -21.81 -8.69 4.71
C THR A 28 -22.37 -7.38 5.19
N ARG A 29 -23.62 -7.07 4.81
CA ARG A 29 -24.33 -5.87 5.26
C ARG A 29 -25.74 -6.24 5.70
N LYS A 30 -26.20 -5.67 6.82
CA LYS A 30 -27.62 -5.78 7.23
C LYS A 30 -28.45 -4.72 6.52
N GLY A 31 -29.74 -4.98 6.36
CA GLY A 31 -30.68 -3.98 5.86
C GLY A 31 -30.64 -2.70 6.70
N LEU A 32 -30.91 -1.57 6.06
CA LEU A 32 -31.07 -0.30 6.76
C LEU A 32 -32.22 -0.42 7.77
N SER A 33 -32.09 0.26 8.91
CA SER A 33 -33.10 0.31 9.98
C SER A 33 -33.36 -1.01 10.74
N GLN A 34 -32.41 -1.96 10.70
CA GLN A 34 -32.43 -3.14 11.57
C GLN A 34 -31.79 -2.82 12.93
N ILE A 35 -32.31 -3.42 14.01
CA ILE A 35 -31.69 -3.35 15.34
C ILE A 35 -30.39 -4.16 15.39
N MET A 36 -29.57 -3.91 16.42
CA MET A 36 -28.41 -4.74 16.71
C MET A 36 -28.86 -6.15 17.17
N GLY A 37 -28.09 -7.19 16.81
CA GLY A 37 -28.46 -8.60 17.07
C GLY A 37 -29.17 -9.27 15.87
N GLY A 38 -29.73 -10.47 16.06
CA GLY A 38 -30.45 -11.19 14.99
C GLY A 38 -29.56 -11.88 13.93
N GLY A 39 -28.32 -12.23 14.28
CA GLY A 39 -27.41 -12.96 13.39
C GLY A 39 -26.60 -12.08 12.43
N LYS A 40 -25.91 -12.71 11.47
CA LYS A 40 -25.07 -12.05 10.46
C LYS A 40 -25.90 -11.71 9.23
N GLY A 41 -25.62 -10.56 8.60
CA GLY A 41 -26.29 -10.16 7.36
C GLY A 41 -25.88 -11.00 6.14
N ALA A 42 -26.63 -10.86 5.05
CA ALA A 42 -26.29 -11.45 3.76
C ALA A 42 -25.03 -10.81 3.15
N ILE A 43 -24.43 -11.48 2.17
CA ILE A 43 -23.28 -10.96 1.41
C ILE A 43 -23.78 -9.85 0.48
N ASP A 44 -23.16 -8.67 0.58
CA ASP A 44 -23.51 -7.48 -0.19
C ASP A 44 -22.61 -7.36 -1.44
N HIS A 45 -21.30 -7.41 -1.25
CA HIS A 45 -20.32 -7.38 -2.33
C HIS A 45 -19.02 -8.07 -1.94
N TYR A 46 -18.14 -8.29 -2.93
CA TYR A 46 -16.81 -8.82 -2.72
C TYR A 46 -15.75 -7.73 -2.88
N VAL A 47 -14.67 -7.85 -2.12
CA VAL A 47 -13.51 -6.94 -2.19
C VAL A 47 -12.20 -7.72 -2.31
N THR A 48 -11.15 -7.04 -2.74
CA THR A 48 -9.78 -7.58 -2.69
C THR A 48 -8.98 -6.81 -1.64
N SER A 49 -8.35 -7.52 -0.70
CA SER A 49 -7.48 -6.90 0.29
C SER A 49 -6.11 -6.56 -0.31
N VAL A 50 -5.67 -5.31 -0.15
CA VAL A 50 -4.38 -4.82 -0.64
C VAL A 50 -3.54 -4.36 0.56
N LYS A 51 -2.29 -4.82 0.63
CA LYS A 51 -1.30 -4.39 1.63
C LYS A 51 -0.38 -3.31 1.06
N TYR A 52 0.28 -2.56 1.93
CA TYR A 52 1.29 -1.59 1.52
C TYR A 52 2.43 -2.26 0.71
N GLY A 53 2.93 -1.56 -0.30
CA GLY A 53 3.99 -2.08 -1.19
C GLY A 53 3.51 -3.07 -2.25
N ARG A 54 2.20 -3.34 -2.34
CA ARG A 54 1.65 -4.21 -3.38
C ARG A 54 1.56 -3.45 -4.70
N ILE A 55 2.13 -4.03 -5.76
CA ILE A 55 1.94 -3.57 -7.14
C ILE A 55 0.52 -3.95 -7.60
N ILE A 56 -0.21 -2.97 -8.15
CA ILE A 56 -1.62 -3.14 -8.55
C ILE A 56 -1.72 -3.49 -10.03
N VAL A 57 -1.10 -2.66 -10.86
CA VAL A 57 -1.01 -2.83 -12.31
C VAL A 57 0.44 -2.72 -12.69
N GLU A 58 0.90 -3.65 -13.53
CA GLU A 58 2.20 -3.59 -14.15
C GLU A 58 2.05 -3.18 -15.61
N PHE A 59 2.92 -2.28 -16.04
CA PHE A 59 3.02 -1.84 -17.42
C PHE A 59 4.37 -2.26 -17.97
N GLY A 60 4.36 -2.64 -19.24
CA GLY A 60 5.56 -2.93 -20.00
C GLY A 60 5.34 -2.61 -21.47
N GLY A 61 6.41 -2.72 -22.26
CA GLY A 61 6.37 -2.38 -23.69
C GLY A 61 7.55 -1.50 -24.10
N ARG A 62 7.46 -0.97 -25.31
CA ARG A 62 8.43 -0.01 -25.86
C ARG A 62 7.98 1.42 -25.55
N CYS A 63 7.98 1.79 -24.27
CA CYS A 63 7.55 3.11 -23.81
C CYS A 63 8.49 3.66 -22.74
N ALA A 64 8.65 4.98 -22.72
CA ALA A 64 9.41 5.66 -21.68
C ALA A 64 8.55 5.84 -20.41
N PHE A 65 9.19 5.95 -19.24
CA PHE A 65 8.45 6.17 -17.99
C PHE A 65 7.68 7.51 -18.00
N GLU A 66 8.23 8.52 -18.65
CA GLU A 66 7.64 9.86 -18.76
C GLU A 66 6.29 9.86 -19.50
N GLU A 67 6.09 8.95 -20.45
CA GLU A 67 4.82 8.78 -21.16
C GLU A 67 3.77 8.14 -20.26
N VAL A 68 4.21 7.25 -19.37
CA VAL A 68 3.36 6.39 -18.54
C VAL A 68 3.00 7.04 -17.19
N GLU A 69 3.93 7.81 -16.63
CA GLU A 69 3.79 8.44 -15.32
C GLU A 69 2.54 9.33 -15.18
N PRO A 70 2.19 10.21 -16.13
CA PRO A 70 1.07 11.15 -15.96
C PRO A 70 -0.26 10.43 -15.78
N PHE A 71 -0.54 9.43 -16.60
CA PHE A 71 -1.80 8.69 -16.48
C PHE A 71 -1.81 7.72 -15.30
N LEU A 72 -0.67 7.10 -14.96
CA LEU A 72 -0.58 6.30 -13.75
C LEU A 72 -0.78 7.14 -12.49
N SER A 73 -0.27 8.37 -12.48
CA SER A 73 -0.49 9.34 -11.41
C SER A 73 -1.97 9.75 -11.31
N GLU A 74 -2.65 9.94 -12.44
CA GLU A 74 -4.10 10.17 -12.47
C GLU A 74 -4.87 8.99 -11.86
N VAL A 75 -4.51 7.76 -12.23
CA VAL A 75 -5.12 6.54 -11.68
C VAL A 75 -4.82 6.41 -10.18
N ALA A 76 -3.59 6.71 -9.76
CA ALA A 76 -3.16 6.66 -8.36
C ALA A 76 -3.97 7.62 -7.48
N LYS A 77 -4.29 8.82 -7.96
CA LYS A 77 -5.12 9.80 -7.24
C LYS A 77 -6.57 9.33 -7.04
N LYS A 78 -7.08 8.44 -7.91
CA LYS A 78 -8.44 7.88 -7.82
C LYS A 78 -8.53 6.67 -6.89
N LEU A 79 -7.40 6.14 -6.41
CA LEU A 79 -7.40 5.01 -5.49
C LEU A 79 -7.79 5.47 -4.07
N PRO A 80 -8.46 4.60 -3.27
CA PRO A 80 -8.88 4.93 -1.90
C PRO A 80 -7.72 4.92 -0.88
N PHE A 81 -6.47 4.77 -1.35
CA PHE A 81 -5.26 4.74 -0.55
C PHE A 81 -4.12 5.41 -1.32
N SER A 82 -3.09 5.87 -0.59
CA SER A 82 -1.92 6.50 -1.20
C SER A 82 -1.18 5.53 -2.12
N ALA A 83 -1.10 5.88 -3.39
CA ALA A 83 -0.38 5.15 -4.42
C ALA A 83 0.57 6.10 -5.14
N LYS A 84 1.65 5.54 -5.70
CA LYS A 84 2.65 6.27 -6.48
C LYS A 84 2.99 5.47 -7.72
N ALA A 85 3.12 6.14 -8.87
CA ALA A 85 3.69 5.54 -10.07
C ALA A 85 5.19 5.34 -9.85
N VAL A 86 5.68 4.12 -10.09
CA VAL A 86 7.10 3.79 -9.91
C VAL A 86 7.57 2.94 -11.09
N SER A 87 8.77 3.26 -11.59
CA SER A 87 9.56 2.38 -12.44
C SER A 87 10.53 1.55 -11.58
N LYS A 88 11.14 0.53 -12.18
CA LYS A 88 12.19 -0.27 -11.54
C LYS A 88 13.31 0.60 -10.95
N LYS A 89 13.84 1.53 -11.76
CA LYS A 89 14.92 2.43 -11.34
C LYS A 89 14.49 3.33 -10.18
N THR A 90 13.34 3.98 -10.28
CA THR A 90 12.85 4.86 -9.21
C THR A 90 12.53 4.10 -7.92
N LEU A 91 12.08 2.84 -8.02
CA LEU A 91 11.82 2.01 -6.85
C LEU A 91 13.12 1.62 -6.15
N GLU A 92 14.15 1.23 -6.91
CA GLU A 92 15.48 0.92 -6.37
C GLU A 92 16.12 2.16 -5.70
N GLU A 93 15.98 3.34 -6.30
CA GLU A 93 16.44 4.61 -5.72
C GLU A 93 15.73 4.92 -4.39
N MET A 94 14.39 4.78 -4.34
CA MET A 94 13.63 4.98 -3.11
C MET A 94 14.05 4.02 -1.98
N LEU A 95 14.33 2.76 -2.31
CA LEU A 95 14.80 1.77 -1.32
C LEU A 95 16.20 2.11 -0.82
N LYS A 96 17.12 2.49 -1.73
CA LYS A 96 18.47 2.93 -1.36
C LYS A 96 18.45 4.19 -0.49
N GLU A 97 17.56 5.12 -0.79
CA GLU A 97 17.39 6.34 0.02
C GLU A 97 16.88 6.01 1.43
N ASP A 98 15.90 5.11 1.56
CA ASP A 98 15.41 4.62 2.86
C ASP A 98 16.53 3.94 3.66
N GLU A 99 17.35 3.09 3.02
CA GLU A 99 18.51 2.46 3.65
C GLU A 99 19.58 3.47 4.07
N GLN A 100 19.87 4.45 3.21
CA GLN A 100 20.85 5.49 3.48
C GLN A 100 20.40 6.36 4.65
N LYS A 101 19.11 6.72 4.74
CA LYS A 101 18.54 7.42 5.90
C LYS A 101 18.68 6.60 7.18
N ALA A 102 18.46 5.28 7.11
CA ALA A 102 18.65 4.39 8.24
C ALA A 102 20.11 4.32 8.71
N ARG A 103 21.05 4.21 7.78
CA ARG A 103 22.49 4.17 8.10
C ARG A 103 23.01 5.50 8.62
N ASN A 104 22.54 6.62 8.07
CA ASN A 104 23.01 7.96 8.41
C ASN A 104 22.26 8.59 9.59
N ASN A 105 21.35 7.85 10.23
CA ASN A 105 20.60 8.34 11.38
C ASN A 105 21.54 8.65 12.56
N GLN A 106 21.68 9.94 12.89
CA GLN A 106 22.53 10.39 13.99
C GLN A 106 21.91 10.12 15.37
N ASN A 107 20.59 9.89 15.43
CA ASN A 107 19.93 9.62 16.70
C ASN A 107 20.30 8.20 17.18
N PRO A 108 20.96 8.07 18.35
CA PRO A 108 21.34 6.76 18.90
C PRO A 108 20.13 5.92 19.36
N TRP A 109 18.95 6.53 19.43
CA TRP A 109 17.70 5.91 19.85
C TRP A 109 16.81 5.60 18.65
N THR A 110 16.85 4.34 18.19
CA THR A 110 15.93 3.83 17.17
C THR A 110 14.67 3.23 17.79
N PHE A 111 13.54 3.32 17.08
CA PHE A 111 12.29 2.72 17.53
C PHE A 111 12.45 1.20 17.71
N GLU A 112 13.12 0.55 16.77
CA GLU A 112 13.43 -0.88 16.83
C GLU A 112 14.16 -1.23 18.13
N ARG A 113 15.23 -0.51 18.48
CA ARG A 113 16.01 -0.76 19.70
C ARG A 113 15.16 -0.62 20.95
N ILE A 114 14.39 0.47 21.06
CA ILE A 114 13.53 0.74 22.21
C ILE A 114 12.46 -0.36 22.38
N ALA A 115 11.79 -0.74 21.29
CA ALA A 115 10.72 -1.72 21.32
C ALA A 115 11.25 -3.14 21.59
N THR A 116 12.37 -3.52 20.97
CA THR A 116 13.00 -4.84 21.15
C THR A 116 13.60 -5.02 22.55
N MET A 117 14.19 -3.98 23.13
CA MET A 117 14.75 -4.06 24.50
C MET A 117 13.70 -3.81 25.60
N ASN A 118 12.45 -3.50 25.23
CA ASN A 118 11.39 -3.13 26.18
C ASN A 118 11.83 -2.00 27.14
N MET A 119 12.53 -1.00 26.60
CA MET A 119 13.01 0.11 27.43
C MET A 119 11.81 0.84 28.06
N MET A 120 11.94 1.22 29.32
CA MET A 120 10.88 1.90 30.09
C MET A 120 9.54 1.13 30.15
N GLY A 121 9.54 -0.19 29.89
CA GLY A 121 8.33 -0.99 29.88
C GLY A 121 7.35 -0.65 28.75
N ILE A 122 7.83 -0.04 27.66
CA ILE A 122 6.99 0.49 26.56
C ILE A 122 6.12 -0.59 25.88
N ARG A 123 6.50 -1.87 25.97
CA ARG A 123 5.68 -2.97 25.41
C ARG A 123 4.29 -3.10 26.03
N LYS A 124 4.05 -2.49 27.19
CA LYS A 124 2.71 -2.41 27.78
C LYS A 124 1.71 -1.67 26.87
N VAL A 125 2.19 -0.74 26.03
CA VAL A 125 1.35 0.07 25.13
C VAL A 125 1.56 -0.25 23.64
N LEU A 126 2.62 -0.98 23.28
CA LEU A 126 2.90 -1.35 21.89
C LEU A 126 2.17 -2.62 21.48
N SER A 127 1.89 -2.73 20.18
CA SER A 127 1.40 -3.95 19.56
C SER A 127 2.56 -4.93 19.34
N PRO A 128 2.33 -6.26 19.40
CA PRO A 128 3.31 -7.25 18.95
C PRO A 128 3.76 -7.02 17.49
N PHE A 129 2.90 -6.44 16.65
CA PHE A 129 3.25 -6.12 15.26
C PHE A 129 4.28 -4.99 15.14
N ASP A 130 4.38 -4.10 16.13
CA ASP A 130 5.35 -3.00 16.13
C ASP A 130 6.78 -3.51 16.25
N LEU A 131 6.99 -4.69 16.84
CA LEU A 131 8.29 -5.37 16.89
C LEU A 131 8.74 -5.84 15.50
N LYS A 132 7.78 -6.20 14.65
CA LYS A 132 8.05 -6.65 13.26
C LYS A 132 8.20 -5.49 12.30
N TYR A 133 7.41 -4.44 12.50
CA TYR A 133 7.29 -3.33 11.56
C TYR A 133 8.09 -2.09 11.98
N HIS A 134 8.73 -2.14 13.15
CA HIS A 134 9.63 -1.10 13.67
C HIS A 134 9.01 0.31 13.65
N GLY A 135 7.71 0.38 13.94
CA GLY A 135 6.97 1.65 13.99
C GLY A 135 6.80 2.35 12.63
N LYS A 136 7.07 1.67 11.50
CA LYS A 136 6.88 2.18 10.13
C LYS A 136 5.41 2.18 9.70
N PHE A 137 4.55 1.46 10.41
CA PHE A 137 3.13 1.33 10.10
C PHE A 137 2.26 1.67 11.30
N PHE A 138 1.14 2.32 11.03
CA PHE A 138 0.06 2.51 12.00
C PHE A 138 -1.28 2.18 11.33
N GLY A 139 -1.92 1.10 11.78
CA GLY A 139 -3.10 0.55 11.12
C GLY A 139 -2.82 0.19 9.65
N LYS A 140 -3.53 0.85 8.72
CA LYS A 140 -3.36 0.65 7.27
C LYS A 140 -2.30 1.54 6.61
N SER A 141 -1.79 2.55 7.32
CA SER A 141 -0.97 3.62 6.75
C SER A 141 0.51 3.41 7.06
N ARG A 142 1.38 3.75 6.10
CA ARG A 142 2.83 3.89 6.34
C ARG A 142 3.11 5.28 6.91
N VAL A 143 3.89 5.34 7.99
CA VAL A 143 4.34 6.61 8.58
C VAL A 143 5.44 7.19 7.69
N PRO A 144 5.27 8.40 7.12
CA PRO A 144 6.28 9.01 6.26
C PRO A 144 7.54 9.32 7.08
N ASN A 145 8.71 9.18 6.45
CA ASN A 145 10.02 9.51 7.04
C ASN A 145 10.38 8.77 8.34
N ARG A 146 9.65 7.71 8.72
CA ARG A 146 10.07 6.83 9.81
C ARG A 146 11.25 5.98 9.35
N VAL A 147 12.38 6.18 10.02
CA VAL A 147 13.64 5.48 9.80
C VAL A 147 13.66 4.16 10.57
#